data_AF-A0A7K4Q8T9-F1
#
_entry.id   AF-A0A7K4Q8T9-F1
#
_cell.length_a   1.000
_cell.length_b   1.000
_cell.length_c   1.000
_cell.angle_alpha   90.00
_cell.angle_beta   90.00
_cell.angle_gamma   90.00
#
_symmetry.space_group_name_H-M   'P 1'
#
loop_
_entity.id
_entity.type
_entity.pdbx_description
1 polymer ?
#
loop_
_entity_poly.entity_id
_entity_poly.type
_entity_poly.pdbx_seq_one_letter_code
_entity_poly.pdbx_strand_id
1 'polypeptide(L)' 'LGHRGWWDEQQEKEWRKSSRKMVLEAFEQAEREPKPPPLLLFSDVYVEMPPRLRRQRQELQRHLETYGEHYPLQHFQK' A
#
# COMPACT_ATOMS: atom_id res chain seq x y z
N LEU A 1 3.72 36.02 -0.45
CA LEU A 1 4.35 35.89 0.88
C LEU A 1 5.57 36.79 1.02
N GLY A 2 6.47 36.82 0.02
CA GLY A 2 7.65 37.71 0.02
C GLY A 2 7.34 39.21 0.13
N HIS A 3 6.34 39.72 -0.61
CA HIS A 3 5.91 41.13 -0.48
C HIS A 3 5.33 41.50 0.91
N ARG A 4 4.95 40.52 1.73
CA ARG A 4 4.48 40.72 3.11
C ARG A 4 5.56 40.36 4.16
N GLY A 5 6.76 39.98 3.74
CA GLY A 5 7.84 39.52 4.62
C GLY A 5 7.62 38.16 5.30
N TRP A 6 6.60 37.39 4.88
CA TRP A 6 6.25 36.10 5.51
C TRP A 6 6.99 34.90 4.89
N TRP A 7 7.81 35.13 3.87
CA TRP A 7 8.57 34.09 3.17
C TRP A 7 9.74 34.72 2.45
N ASP A 8 10.88 34.06 2.47
CA ASP A 8 12.10 34.49 1.80
C ASP A 8 12.75 33.32 1.05
N GLU A 9 13.84 33.60 0.35
CA GLU A 9 14.55 32.57 -0.42
C GLU A 9 15.16 31.46 0.44
N GLN A 10 15.55 31.76 1.69
CA GLN A 10 16.10 30.76 2.58
C GLN A 10 15.00 29.77 2.99
N GLN A 11 13.84 30.29 3.40
CA GLN A 11 12.65 29.49 3.71
C GLN A 11 12.21 28.65 2.50
N GLU A 12 12.23 29.21 1.29
CA GLU A 12 11.93 28.45 0.05
C GLU A 12 12.91 27.29 -0.17
N LYS A 13 14.22 27.54 -0.03
CA LYS A 13 15.26 26.52 -0.23
C LYS A 13 15.14 25.41 0.82
N GLU A 14 14.93 25.75 2.09
CA GLU A 14 14.76 24.81 3.19
C GLU A 14 13.47 24.01 3.05
N TRP A 15 12.35 24.67 2.71
CA TRP A 15 11.07 24.02 2.45
C TRP A 15 11.16 23.04 1.28
N ARG A 16 11.78 23.44 0.17
CA ARG A 16 11.93 22.56 -0.99
C ARG A 16 12.77 21.33 -0.67
N LYS A 17 13.86 21.52 0.08
CA LYS A 17 14.73 20.42 0.52
C LYS A 17 13.98 19.46 1.46
N SER A 18 13.31 19.99 2.47
CA SER A 18 12.56 19.19 3.45
C SER A 18 11.37 18.47 2.81
N SER A 19 10.61 19.15 1.95
CA SER A 19 9.49 18.54 1.20
C SER A 19 9.95 17.40 0.32
N ARG A 20 11.05 17.59 -0.44
CA ARG A 20 11.62 16.52 -1.25
C ARG A 20 12.05 15.34 -0.38
N LYS A 21 12.68 15.59 0.76
CA LYS A 21 13.08 14.55 1.70
C LYS A 21 11.87 13.75 2.19
N MET A 22 10.82 14.42 2.66
CA MET A 22 9.60 13.77 3.15
C MET A 22 8.94 12.88 2.08
N VAL A 23 8.88 13.36 0.83
CA VAL A 23 8.30 12.59 -0.28
C VAL A 23 9.13 11.34 -0.58
N LEU A 24 10.46 11.47 -0.63
CA LEU A 24 11.34 10.33 -0.90
C LEU A 24 11.30 9.30 0.24
N GLU A 25 11.27 9.73 1.49
CA GLU A 25 11.15 8.84 2.66
C GLU A 25 9.82 8.06 2.62
N ALA A 26 8.70 8.74 2.35
CA ALA A 26 7.40 8.07 2.21
C ALA A 26 7.37 7.09 1.03
N PHE A 27 8.03 7.44 -0.08
CA PHE A 27 8.13 6.59 -1.26
C PHE A 27 8.96 5.32 -0.97
N GLU A 28 10.14 5.46 -0.38
CA GLU A 28 10.99 4.33 0.01
C GLU A 28 10.31 3.42 1.02
N GLN A 29 9.54 3.98 1.96
CA GLN A 29 8.75 3.18 2.88
C GLN A 29 7.67 2.38 2.12
N ALA A 30 6.89 3.03 1.26
CA ALA A 30 5.81 2.39 0.51
C ALA A 30 6.31 1.28 -0.43
N GLU A 31 7.49 1.43 -1.04
CA GLU A 31 8.10 0.38 -1.87
C GLU A 31 8.51 -0.87 -1.08
N ARG A 32 8.87 -0.71 0.19
CA ARG A 32 9.27 -1.82 1.07
C ARG A 32 8.08 -2.53 1.69
N GLU A 33 6.92 -1.89 1.73
CA GLU A 33 5.72 -2.48 2.31
C GLU A 33 5.23 -3.67 1.46
N PRO A 34 5.04 -4.86 2.07
CA PRO A 34 4.45 -5.99 1.37
C PRO A 34 3.00 -5.69 0.98
N LYS A 35 2.58 -6.23 -0.16
CA LYS A 35 1.22 -6.13 -0.67
C LYS A 35 0.22 -6.71 0.34
N PRO A 36 -1.01 -6.19 0.44
CA PRO A 36 -2.03 -6.73 1.33
C PRO A 36 -2.33 -8.20 1.02
N PRO A 37 -2.80 -9.03 1.98
CA PRO A 37 -3.02 -10.45 1.75
C PRO A 37 -3.96 -10.74 0.57
N PRO A 38 -3.70 -11.76 -0.27
CA PRO A 38 -4.54 -12.06 -1.44
C PRO A 38 -6.00 -12.33 -1.09
N LEU A 39 -6.28 -12.77 0.13
CA LEU A 39 -7.63 -13.05 0.62
C LEU A 39 -8.49 -11.78 0.77
N LEU A 40 -7.88 -10.60 0.89
CA LEU A 40 -8.60 -9.31 0.89
C LEU A 40 -9.24 -9.01 -0.47
N LEU A 41 -8.88 -9.72 -1.54
CA LEU A 41 -9.59 -9.62 -2.83
C LEU A 41 -11.10 -9.89 -2.72
N PHE A 42 -11.52 -10.66 -1.70
CA PHE A 42 -12.91 -11.05 -1.51
C PHE A 42 -13.67 -10.18 -0.49
N SER A 43 -12.98 -9.34 0.30
CA SER A 43 -13.61 -8.43 1.24
C SER A 43 -14.13 -7.18 0.55
N ASP A 44 -15.02 -6.44 1.22
CA ASP A 44 -15.56 -5.14 0.80
C ASP A 44 -16.35 -5.13 -0.53
N VAL A 45 -16.57 -6.30 -1.15
CA VAL A 45 -17.50 -6.46 -2.29
C VAL A 45 -18.95 -6.22 -1.85
N TYR A 46 -19.28 -6.65 -0.64
CA TYR A 46 -20.55 -6.43 0.04
C TYR A 46 -20.27 -6.15 1.52
N VAL A 47 -21.22 -5.50 2.20
CA VAL A 47 -21.15 -5.30 3.66
C VAL A 47 -20.91 -6.62 4.40
N GLU A 48 -21.63 -7.66 3.99
CA GLU A 48 -21.41 -9.03 4.47
C GLU A 48 -21.05 -9.96 3.31
N MET A 49 -19.97 -10.72 3.48
CA MET A 49 -19.49 -11.65 2.45
C MET A 49 -20.53 -12.78 2.21
N PRO A 50 -21.14 -12.87 1.01
CA PRO A 50 -22.14 -13.90 0.73
C PRO A 50 -21.55 -15.32 0.78
N PRO A 51 -22.35 -16.36 1.04
CA PRO A 51 -21.85 -17.74 1.13
C PRO A 51 -21.06 -18.22 -0.10
N ARG A 52 -21.46 -17.79 -1.31
CA ARG A 52 -20.74 -18.13 -2.55
C ARG A 52 -19.34 -17.52 -2.58
N LEU A 53 -19.22 -16.26 -2.15
CA LEU A 53 -17.94 -15.55 -2.11
C LEU A 53 -17.01 -16.11 -1.03
N ARG A 54 -17.58 -16.52 0.12
CA ARG A 54 -16.85 -17.26 1.16
C ARG A 54 -16.26 -18.58 0.63
N ARG A 55 -17.03 -19.32 -0.18
CA ARG A 55 -16.56 -20.58 -0.79
C ARG A 55 -15.41 -20.32 -1.77
N GLN A 56 -15.52 -19.32 -2.63
CA GLN A 56 -14.45 -18.92 -3.55
C GLN A 56 -13.17 -18.54 -2.81
N ARG A 57 -13.29 -17.78 -1.71
CA ARG A 57 -12.15 -17.45 -0.84
C ARG A 57 -11.45 -18.72 -0.29
N GLN A 58 -12.24 -19.70 0.17
CA GLN A 58 -11.72 -20.97 0.68
C GLN A 58 -11.10 -21.86 -0.41
N GLU A 59 -11.62 -21.80 -1.64
CA GLU A 59 -11.03 -22.48 -2.80
C GLU A 59 -9.66 -21.88 -3.15
N LEU A 60 -9.55 -20.55 -3.19
CA LEU A 60 -8.25 -19.90 -3.42
C LEU A 60 -7.25 -20.25 -2.31
N GLN A 61 -7.67 -20.24 -1.06
CA GLN A 61 -6.80 -20.59 0.06
C GLN A 61 -6.21 -22.01 -0.12
N ARG A 62 -7.05 -23.01 -0.39
CA ARG A 62 -6.60 -24.40 -0.63
C ARG A 62 -5.70 -24.51 -1.86
N HIS A 63 -5.99 -23.74 -2.91
CA HIS A 63 -5.18 -23.69 -4.12
C HIS A 63 -3.77 -23.16 -3.82
N LEU A 64 -3.66 -22.08 -3.05
CA LEU A 64 -2.36 -21.52 -2.66
C LEU A 64 -1.60 -22.41 -1.67
N GLU A 65 -2.30 -23.20 -0.83
CA GLU A 65 -1.66 -24.19 0.03
C GLU A 65 -0.99 -25.32 -0.78
N THR A 66 -1.58 -25.71 -1.92
CA THR A 66 -1.08 -26.81 -2.75
C THR A 66 -0.14 -26.34 -3.88
N TYR A 67 -0.43 -25.18 -4.48
CA TYR A 67 0.23 -24.66 -5.69
C TYR A 67 0.87 -23.28 -5.47
N GLY A 68 1.09 -22.88 -4.22
CA GLY A 68 1.60 -21.56 -3.87
C GLY A 68 2.96 -21.22 -4.48
N GLU A 69 3.77 -22.23 -4.81
CA GLU A 69 5.08 -22.07 -5.47
C GLU A 69 4.99 -21.42 -6.86
N HIS A 70 3.82 -21.48 -7.51
CA HIS A 70 3.58 -20.84 -8.81
C HIS A 70 3.12 -19.38 -8.69
N TYR A 71 3.00 -18.84 -7.48
CA TYR A 71 2.53 -17.48 -7.22
C TYR A 71 3.58 -16.66 -6.45
N PRO A 72 3.66 -15.34 -6.69
CA PRO A 72 4.64 -14.47 -6.05
C PRO A 72 4.24 -14.10 -4.59
N LEU A 73 3.97 -15.09 -3.75
CA LEU A 73 3.44 -14.93 -2.39
C LEU A 73 4.42 -14.24 -1.43
N GLN A 74 5.71 -14.23 -1.75
CA GLN A 74 6.75 -13.60 -0.94
C GLN A 74 6.59 -12.07 -0.79
N HIS A 75 5.89 -11.42 -1.72
CA HIS A 75 5.65 -9.97 -1.69
C HIS A 75 4.34 -9.61 -1.01
N PHE A 76 3.58 -10.59 -0.50
CA PHE A 76 2.30 -10.38 0.15
C PHE A 76 2.45 -10.56 1.66
N GLN A 77 1.64 -9.82 2.40
CA GLN A 77 1.43 -10.02 3.83
C GLN A 77 0.79 -11.39 4.06
N LYS A 78 1.17 -12.02 5.18
CA LYS A 78 0.59 -13.29 5.61
C LYS A 78 -0.79 -13.10 6.22
#